data_AF-A0A2S3W7T6-F1
#
_entry.id   AF-A0A2S3W7T6-F1
#
_cell.length_a   1.000
_cell.length_b   1.000
_cell.length_c   1.000
_cell.angle_alpha   90.00
_cell.angle_beta   90.00
_cell.angle_gamma   90.00
#
_symmetry.space_group_name_H-M   'P 1'
#
loop_
_entity.id
_entity.type
_entity.pdbx_description
1 polymer ?
#
loop_
_entity_poly.entity_id
_entity_poly.type
_entity_poly.pdbx_seq_one_letter_code
_entity_poly.pdbx_strand_id
1 'polypeptide(L)' 'MTQSARTTVKCLDPGDGSGDVVVELPDDILRELGVTTGDRLSIELINGDIVLKPVRERRESD' A
#
# COMPACT_ATOMS: atom_id res chain seq x y z
N MET A 1 -7.19 4.69 19.68
CA MET A 1 -6.71 3.45 19.03
C MET A 1 -7.00 3.58 17.55
N THR A 2 -6.04 3.99 16.72
CA THR A 2 -6.19 3.84 15.27
C THR A 2 -5.92 2.37 14.99
N GLN A 3 -6.98 1.61 14.70
CA GLN A 3 -6.83 0.26 14.18
C GLN A 3 -6.15 0.39 12.81
N SER A 4 -5.03 -0.31 12.63
CA SER A 4 -4.41 -0.40 11.31
C SER A 4 -5.13 -1.50 10.55
N ALA A 5 -5.66 -1.17 9.36
CA ALA A 5 -6.14 -2.13 8.40
C ALA A 5 -5.06 -3.20 8.15
N ARG A 6 -5.38 -4.49 8.34
CA ARG A 6 -4.45 -5.60 8.11
C ARG A 6 -5.12 -6.66 7.26
N THR A 7 -4.41 -7.11 6.22
CA THR A 7 -4.83 -8.22 5.38
C THR A 7 -3.65 -9.10 5.01
N THR A 8 -3.93 -10.31 4.55
CA THR A 8 -2.96 -11.22 3.94
C THR A 8 -3.46 -11.56 2.55
N VAL A 9 -2.64 -11.30 1.54
CA VAL A 9 -2.96 -11.57 0.15
C VAL A 9 -1.91 -12.47 -0.48
N LYS A 10 -2.27 -13.12 -1.58
CA LYS A 10 -1.30 -13.86 -2.39
C LYS A 10 -0.60 -12.90 -3.33
N CYS A 11 0.73 -12.95 -3.29
CA CYS A 11 1.59 -12.33 -4.30
C CYS A 11 1.30 -12.96 -5.67
N LEU A 12 1.11 -12.12 -6.68
CA LEU A 12 0.93 -12.53 -8.06
C LEU A 12 2.20 -12.27 -8.86
N ASP A 13 2.57 -13.23 -9.70
CA ASP A 13 3.64 -13.06 -10.69
C ASP A 13 3.09 -12.21 -11.85
N PRO A 14 3.70 -11.05 -12.17
CA PRO A 14 3.31 -10.25 -13.34
C PRO A 14 3.45 -11.01 -14.66
N GLY A 15 4.28 -12.06 -14.72
CA GLY A 15 4.47 -12.90 -15.92
C GLY A 15 5.28 -12.24 -17.03
N ASP A 16 5.93 -11.11 -16.74
CA ASP A 16 6.78 -10.35 -17.68
C ASP A 16 8.28 -10.67 -17.54
N GLY A 17 8.65 -11.48 -16.56
CA GLY A 17 10.03 -11.86 -16.30
C GLY A 17 10.88 -10.76 -15.66
N SER A 18 10.29 -9.68 -15.14
CA SER A 18 11.02 -8.61 -14.45
C SER A 18 11.55 -9.03 -13.07
N GLY A 19 10.90 -10.02 -12.46
CA GLY A 19 11.13 -10.43 -11.08
C GLY A 19 10.36 -9.60 -10.05
N ASP A 20 9.44 -8.75 -10.49
CA ASP A 20 8.54 -8.00 -9.63
C ASP A 20 7.37 -8.87 -9.13
N VAL A 21 6.57 -8.31 -8.22
CA VAL A 21 5.37 -8.94 -7.67
C VAL A 21 4.22 -7.95 -7.67
N VAL A 22 3.04 -8.43 -8.08
CA VAL A 22 1.79 -7.68 -7.92
C VAL A 22 1.10 -8.10 -6.63
N VAL A 23 0.70 -7.10 -5.85
CA VAL A 23 -0.06 -7.27 -4.60
C VAL A 23 -1.40 -6.57 -4.79
N GLU A 24 -2.47 -7.35 -4.87
CA GLU A 24 -3.82 -6.79 -4.95
C GLU A 24 -4.25 -6.29 -3.57
N LEU A 25 -4.59 -5.01 -3.47
CA LEU A 25 -5.12 -4.42 -2.25
C LEU A 25 -6.65 -4.49 -2.26
N PRO A 26 -7.29 -5.17 -1.30
CA PRO A 26 -8.75 -5.22 -1.21
C PRO A 26 -9.40 -3.83 -1.05
N ASP A 27 -10.59 -3.65 -1.63
CA ASP A 27 -11.32 -2.38 -1.62
C ASP A 27 -11.59 -1.83 -0.20
N ASP A 28 -11.86 -2.71 0.76
CA ASP A 28 -12.07 -2.35 2.16
C ASP A 28 -10.80 -1.76 2.79
N ILE A 29 -9.63 -2.33 2.49
CA ILE A 29 -8.33 -1.82 2.94
C ILE A 29 -8.04 -0.45 2.30
N LEU A 30 -8.30 -0.29 1.00
CA LEU A 30 -8.12 0.99 0.31
C LEU A 30 -9.01 2.10 0.92
N ARG A 31 -10.27 1.76 1.22
CA ARG A 31 -11.22 2.68 1.89
C ARG A 31 -10.78 3.04 3.30
N GLU A 32 -10.28 2.07 4.07
CA GLU A 32 -9.78 2.31 5.44
C GLU A 32 -8.51 3.18 5.44
N LEU A 33 -7.62 2.99 4.45
CA LEU A 33 -6.44 3.82 4.23
C LEU A 33 -6.79 5.22 3.68
N GLY A 34 -8.00 5.38 3.11
CA GLY A 34 -8.47 6.64 2.53
C GLY A 34 -7.66 7.04 1.29
N VAL A 35 -7.26 6.07 0.48
CA VAL A 35 -6.43 6.27 -0.72
C VAL A 35 -7.17 5.91 -2.00
N THR A 36 -6.83 6.60 -3.08
CA THR A 36 -7.37 6.40 -4.43
C THR A 36 -6.24 6.21 -5.44
N THR A 37 -6.56 5.74 -6.64
CA THR A 37 -5.62 5.67 -7.75
C THR A 37 -4.95 7.04 -7.98
N GLY A 38 -3.62 7.03 -8.05
CA GLY A 38 -2.80 8.23 -8.18
C GLY A 38 -2.16 8.71 -6.86
N ASP A 39 -2.65 8.25 -5.71
CA ASP A 39 -1.99 8.51 -4.43
C ASP A 39 -0.67 7.76 -4.33
N ARG A 40 0.28 8.36 -3.62
CA ARG A 40 1.60 7.76 -3.35
C ARG A 40 1.58 7.07 -2.01
N LEU A 41 2.10 5.85 -1.96
CA LEU A 41 2.30 5.09 -0.73
C LEU A 41 3.81 4.88 -0.50
N SER A 42 4.25 5.01 0.75
CA SER A 42 5.56 4.52 1.15
C SER A 42 5.44 3.08 1.63
N ILE A 43 6.46 2.29 1.34
CA ILE A 43 6.53 0.87 1.69
C ILE A 43 7.67 0.69 2.70
N GLU A 44 7.40 0.00 3.80
CA GLU A 44 8.38 -0.38 4.81
C GLU A 44 8.25 -1.88 5.12
N LEU A 45 9.38 -2.55 5.38
CA LEU A 45 9.39 -3.93 5.87
C LEU A 45 9.67 -3.92 7.38
N ILE A 46 8.70 -4.35 8.18
CA ILE A 46 8.80 -4.35 9.65
C ILE A 46 8.47 -5.75 10.15
N ASN A 47 9.44 -6.43 10.77
CA ASN A 47 9.28 -7.78 11.33
C ASN A 47 8.71 -8.82 10.33
N GLY A 48 9.01 -8.66 9.04
CA GLY A 48 8.50 -9.53 7.98
C GLY A 48 7.13 -9.13 7.42
N ASP A 49 6.47 -8.12 7.99
CA ASP A 49 5.23 -7.54 7.46
C ASP A 49 5.57 -6.36 6.53
N ILE A 50 4.86 -6.27 5.40
CA ILE A 50 4.88 -5.10 4.52
C ILE A 50 3.91 -4.06 5.08
N VAL A 51 4.41 -2.87 5.42
CA VAL A 51 3.64 -1.76 5.95
C VAL A 51 3.52 -0.68 4.90
N LEU A 52 2.28 -0.31 4.59
CA LEU A 52 1.94 0.76 3.65
C LEU A 52 1.52 2.01 4.42
N LYS A 53 2.05 3.18 4.04
CA LYS A 53 1.64 4.47 4.60
C LYS A 53 1.33 5.47 3.49
N PRO A 54 0.20 6.18 3.53
CA PRO A 54 -0.07 7.27 2.59
C PRO A 54 0.98 8.37 2.70
N VAL A 55 1.60 8.74 1.58
CA VAL A 55 2.50 9.89 1.50
C VAL A 55 1.64 11.12 1.27
N ARG A 56 1.49 11.93 2.31
CA ARG A 56 0.86 13.25 2.18
C ARG A 56 1.97 14.26 1.87
N GLU A 57 2.08 14.65 0.61
CA GLU A 57 2.87 15.82 0.27
C GLU A 57 2.23 17.01 0.98
N ARG A 58 2.94 17.62 1.93
CA ARG A 58 2.54 18.94 2.41
C ARG A 58 2.63 19.84 1.18
N ARG A 59 1.48 20.32 0.69
CA ARG A 59 1.49 21.53 -0.13
C ARG A 59 2.01 22.62 0.80
N GLU A 60 3.27 22.98 0.62
CA GLU A 60 3.79 24.24 1.11
C GLU A 60 3.06 25.30 0.28
N SER A 61 1.91 25.74 0.79
CA SER A 61 1.21 26.89 0.22
C SER A 61 2.04 28.12 0.59
N ASP A 62 2.59 28.78 -0.43
CA ASP A 62 3.01 30.19 -0.44
C ASP A 62 1.98 31.11 0.24
#